data_AF-A0A1T5FLG8-F1
#
_entry.id   AF-A0A1T5FLG8-F1
#
_cell.length_a   1.000
_cell.length_b   1.000
_cell.length_c   1.000
_cell.angle_alpha   90.00
_cell.angle_beta   90.00
_cell.angle_gamma   90.00
#
_symmetry.space_group_name_H-M   'P 1'
#
loop_
_entity.id
_entity.type
_entity.pdbx_description
1 polymer ?
#
loop_
_entity_poly.entity_id
_entity_poly.type
_entity_poly.pdbx_seq_one_letter_code
_entity_poly.pdbx_strand_id
1 'polypeptide(L)'
;MPVYLIKNGSHVDKAFKVYGGHEIVRAGDQGTVETLDPLSDEMLAALERDGVEVSEGDAKPAAPSGPVAQHRGGGRYFVMDGDVPLGEAMSKDDAEAFNALSDEDKAAFLKKD
;
A
#
# COMPACT_ATOMS: atom_id res chain seq x y z
N MET A 1 1.43 -10.46 -16.81
CA MET A 1 0.14 -10.59 -16.12
C MET A 1 -0.21 -9.21 -15.59
N PRO A 2 -1.42 -8.70 -15.84
CA PRO A 2 -1.81 -7.39 -15.33
C PRO A 2 -1.81 -7.39 -13.81
N VAL A 3 -1.16 -6.39 -13.25
CA VAL A 3 -1.02 -6.22 -11.81
C VAL A 3 -1.91 -5.06 -11.39
N TYR A 4 -2.67 -5.25 -10.32
CA TYR A 4 -3.61 -4.27 -9.81
C TYR A 4 -3.35 -4.00 -8.34
N LEU A 5 -3.36 -2.72 -7.95
CA LEU A 5 -3.46 -2.31 -6.56
C LEU A 5 -4.94 -2.29 -6.17
N ILE A 6 -5.32 -3.14 -5.22
CA ILE A 6 -6.68 -3.27 -4.72
C ILE A 6 -6.73 -2.69 -3.33
N LYS A 7 -7.60 -1.70 -3.09
CA LYS A 7 -7.98 -1.25 -1.74
C LYS A 7 -9.39 -1.73 -1.46
N ASN A 8 -9.53 -2.69 -0.58
CA ASN A 8 -10.82 -3.27 -0.25
C ASN A 8 -11.48 -2.50 0.91
N GLY A 9 -12.19 -1.42 0.58
CA GLY A 9 -13.04 -0.71 1.54
C GLY A 9 -14.37 -1.41 1.87
N SER A 10 -14.62 -2.58 1.29
CA SER A 10 -15.83 -3.37 1.56
C SER A 10 -15.77 -4.06 2.93
N HIS A 11 -16.94 -4.45 3.42
CA HIS A 11 -17.10 -5.28 4.61
C HIS A 11 -16.82 -6.77 4.38
N VAL A 12 -16.57 -7.18 3.13
CA VAL A 12 -16.32 -8.59 2.78
C VAL A 12 -14.99 -8.77 2.07
N ASP A 13 -14.40 -9.94 2.23
CA ASP A 13 -13.18 -10.33 1.53
C ASP A 13 -13.43 -10.41 0.02
N LYS A 14 -12.43 -10.01 -0.77
CA LYS A 14 -12.48 -10.09 -2.24
C LYS A 14 -11.44 -11.07 -2.74
N ALA A 15 -11.89 -12.03 -3.55
CA ALA A 15 -11.03 -13.02 -4.17
C ALA A 15 -10.83 -12.67 -5.65
N PHE A 16 -9.57 -12.62 -6.07
CA PHE A 16 -9.15 -12.36 -7.44
C PHE A 16 -8.49 -13.59 -8.03
N LYS A 17 -8.76 -13.85 -9.30
CA LYS A 17 -8.18 -15.02 -9.99
C LYS A 17 -6.75 -14.70 -10.43
N VAL A 18 -5.81 -15.49 -9.92
CA VAL A 18 -4.36 -15.35 -10.16
C VAL A 18 -3.78 -16.63 -10.72
N TYR A 19 -2.51 -16.59 -11.17
CA TYR A 19 -1.85 -17.80 -11.66
C TYR A 19 -1.71 -18.82 -10.52
N GLY A 20 -2.35 -19.97 -10.68
CA GLY A 20 -2.32 -21.05 -9.68
C GLY A 20 -3.39 -20.98 -8.60
N GLY A 21 -4.37 -20.07 -8.67
CA GLY A 21 -5.50 -20.07 -7.74
C GLY A 21 -6.23 -18.74 -7.61
N HIS A 22 -6.49 -18.36 -6.36
CA HIS A 22 -7.11 -17.09 -5.99
C HIS A 22 -6.27 -16.37 -4.95
N GLU A 23 -6.12 -15.07 -5.12
CA GLU A 23 -5.57 -14.18 -4.12
C GLU A 23 -6.71 -13.46 -3.40
N ILE A 24 -6.62 -13.36 -2.08
CA ILE A 24 -7.67 -12.78 -1.24
C ILE A 24 -7.17 -11.45 -0.68
N VAL A 25 -7.90 -10.38 -0.97
CA VAL A 25 -7.73 -9.07 -0.33
C VAL A 25 -8.79 -8.95 0.75
N ARG A 26 -8.35 -8.88 2.02
CA ARG A 26 -9.25 -8.86 3.18
C ARG A 26 -10.06 -7.58 3.25
N ALA A 27 -11.24 -7.66 3.87
CA ALA A 27 -12.06 -6.50 4.17
C ALA A 27 -11.27 -5.44 4.98
N GLY A 28 -11.33 -4.18 4.53
CA GLY A 28 -10.59 -3.05 5.12
C GLY A 28 -9.08 -3.04 4.86
N ASP A 29 -8.58 -3.98 4.05
CA ASP A 29 -7.16 -4.16 3.74
C ASP A 29 -6.88 -3.87 2.27
N GLN A 30 -5.62 -3.99 1.88
CA GLN A 30 -5.15 -3.55 0.57
C GLN A 30 -3.95 -4.39 0.14
N GLY A 31 -3.95 -4.76 -1.13
CA GLY A 31 -2.98 -5.69 -1.68
C GLY A 31 -2.71 -5.44 -3.15
N THR A 32 -1.55 -5.88 -3.59
CA THR A 32 -1.22 -5.97 -5.00
C THR A 32 -1.57 -7.37 -5.48
N VAL A 33 -2.36 -7.44 -6.54
CA VAL A 33 -2.86 -8.69 -7.09
C VAL A 33 -2.39 -8.85 -8.52
N GLU A 34 -1.72 -9.96 -8.81
CA GLU A 34 -1.27 -10.33 -10.15
C GLU A 34 -2.31 -11.22 -10.84
N THR A 35 -3.20 -10.61 -11.62
CA THR A 35 -4.32 -11.31 -12.25
C THR A 35 -3.91 -12.02 -13.55
N LEU A 36 -4.59 -13.12 -13.88
CA LEU A 36 -4.36 -13.87 -15.13
C LEU A 36 -4.81 -13.09 -16.36
N ASP A 37 -5.99 -12.49 -16.27
CA ASP A 37 -6.65 -11.74 -17.33
C ASP A 37 -6.95 -10.32 -16.81
N PRO A 38 -6.93 -9.29 -17.69
CA PRO A 38 -7.26 -7.94 -17.29
C PRO A 38 -8.70 -7.84 -16.79
N LEU A 39 -8.90 -7.04 -15.73
CA LEU A 39 -10.23 -6.77 -15.19
C LEU A 39 -11.00 -5.90 -16.20
N SER A 40 -12.21 -6.33 -16.56
CA SER A 40 -13.09 -5.58 -17.46
C SER A 40 -13.68 -4.36 -16.76
N ASP A 41 -14.02 -3.30 -17.50
CA ASP A 41 -14.64 -2.09 -16.95
C ASP A 41 -15.90 -2.37 -16.12
N GLU A 42 -16.71 -3.36 -16.52
CA GLU A 42 -17.88 -3.79 -15.76
C GLU A 42 -17.53 -4.38 -14.39
N MET A 43 -16.42 -5.13 -14.30
CA MET A 43 -15.91 -5.66 -13.03
C MET A 43 -15.34 -4.56 -12.16
N LEU A 44 -14.60 -3.61 -12.75
CA LEU A 44 -14.06 -2.45 -12.05
C LEU A 44 -15.20 -1.61 -11.45
N ALA A 45 -16.26 -1.35 -12.22
CA ALA A 45 -17.43 -0.63 -11.74
C ALA A 45 -18.19 -1.42 -10.64
N ALA A 46 -18.27 -2.74 -10.74
CA ALA A 46 -18.89 -3.57 -9.69
C ALA A 46 -18.08 -3.54 -8.39
N LEU A 47 -16.74 -3.57 -8.48
CA LEU A 47 -15.82 -3.47 -7.36
C LEU A 47 -15.93 -2.09 -6.69
N GLU A 48 -15.90 -1.02 -7.47
CA GLU A 48 -16.04 0.36 -6.96
C GLU A 48 -17.37 0.57 -6.21
N ARG A 49 -18.48 0.05 -6.77
CA ARG A 49 -19.80 0.11 -6.12
C ARG A 49 -19.86 -0.65 -4.79
N ASP A 50 -19.00 -1.63 -4.62
CA ASP A 50 -18.86 -2.40 -3.39
C ASP A 50 -17.86 -1.76 -2.42
N GLY A 51 -17.27 -0.62 -2.77
CA GLY A 51 -16.27 0.09 -1.97
C GLY A 51 -14.84 -0.39 -2.19
N VAL A 52 -14.58 -1.09 -3.30
CA VAL A 52 -13.25 -1.61 -3.65
C VAL A 52 -12.63 -0.74 -4.74
N GLU A 53 -11.54 -0.07 -4.39
CA GLU A 53 -10.79 0.80 -5.31
C GLU A 53 -9.74 -0.05 -6.03
N VAL A 54 -9.70 0.03 -7.36
CA VAL A 54 -8.77 -0.74 -8.20
C VAL A 54 -7.97 0.20 -9.08
N SER A 55 -6.65 0.12 -8.98
CA SER A 55 -5.72 0.90 -9.82
C SER A 55 -4.78 -0.05 -10.57
N GLU A 56 -4.50 0.23 -11.84
CA GLU A 56 -3.45 -0.48 -12.58
C GLU A 56 -2.10 -0.24 -11.88
N GLY A 57 -1.49 -1.32 -11.40
CA GLY A 57 -0.23 -1.27 -10.68
C GLY A 57 0.90 -1.67 -11.62
N ASP A 58 1.89 -0.80 -11.81
CA ASP A 58 3.22 -1.27 -12.18
C ASP A 58 3.75 -2.13 -11.03
N ALA A 59 4.26 -3.33 -11.33
CA ALA A 59 4.64 -4.34 -10.35
C ALA A 59 5.61 -3.83 -9.27
N LYS A 60 5.08 -3.42 -8.11
CA LYS A 60 5.68 -3.54 -6.76
C LYS A 60 4.62 -3.21 -5.70
N PRO A 61 4.32 -4.10 -4.73
CA PRO A 61 3.48 -3.74 -3.60
C PRO A 61 4.28 -2.79 -2.70
N ALA A 62 4.02 -1.50 -2.79
CA ALA A 62 4.15 -0.65 -1.62
C ALA A 62 2.75 -0.61 -1.00
N ALA A 63 2.63 -1.18 0.20
CA ALA A 63 1.45 -1.03 1.02
C ALA A 63 0.98 0.45 0.98
N PRO A 64 -0.32 0.73 0.83
CA PRO A 64 -0.86 2.08 1.07
C PRO A 64 -0.87 2.42 2.57
N SER A 65 0.29 2.33 3.19
CA SER A 65 0.58 2.95 4.47
C SER A 65 1.63 3.96 4.08
N GLY A 66 1.35 5.25 4.27
CA GLY A 66 2.32 6.28 3.96
C GLY A 66 3.69 5.98 4.59
N PRO A 67 4.69 6.78 4.23
CA PRO A 67 6.04 6.57 4.71
C PRO A 67 6.08 6.34 6.22
N VAL A 68 6.80 5.31 6.66
CA VAL A 68 6.86 4.82 8.06
C VAL A 68 8.29 4.80 8.54
N ALA A 69 8.55 5.35 9.72
CA ALA A 69 9.86 5.27 10.34
C ALA A 69 10.08 3.89 10.97
N GLN A 70 11.02 3.12 10.44
CA GLN A 70 11.34 1.75 10.87
C GLN A 70 12.78 1.64 11.40
N HIS A 71 12.98 0.85 12.45
CA HIS A 71 14.30 0.58 13.03
C HIS A 71 15.11 -0.36 12.13
N ARG A 72 16.34 0.03 11.77
CA ARG A 72 17.23 -0.75 10.90
C ARG A 72 18.48 -1.27 11.62
N GLY A 73 18.44 -1.35 12.95
CA GLY A 73 19.59 -1.75 13.77
C GLY A 73 20.55 -0.60 14.05
N GLY A 74 21.44 -0.79 15.03
CA GLY A 74 22.42 0.24 15.43
C GLY A 74 21.81 1.50 16.08
N GLY A 75 20.56 1.42 16.54
CA GLY A 75 19.85 2.55 17.17
C GLY A 75 19.33 3.61 16.19
N ARG A 76 19.38 3.33 14.88
CA ARG A 76 18.96 4.26 13.82
C ARG A 76 17.62 3.85 13.23
N TYR A 77 16.80 4.85 12.96
CA TYR A 77 15.49 4.70 12.32
C TYR A 77 15.54 5.34 10.95
N PHE A 78 14.80 4.79 9.99
CA PHE A 78 14.74 5.31 8.62
C PHE A 78 13.28 5.38 8.20
N VAL A 79 12.92 6.48 7.53
CA VAL A 79 11.61 6.58 6.89
C VAL A 79 11.64 5.72 5.63
N MET A 80 10.75 4.73 5.62
CA MET A 80 10.59 3.76 4.55
C MET A 80 9.26 3.98 3.86
N ASP A 81 9.27 4.03 2.53
CA ASP A 81 8.07 3.93 1.70
C ASP A 81 8.11 2.57 1.00
N GLY A 82 7.34 1.63 1.56
CA GLY A 82 7.50 0.21 1.28
C GLY A 82 8.93 -0.27 1.57
N ASP A 83 9.70 -0.51 0.51
CA ASP A 83 11.06 -1.05 0.56
C ASP A 83 12.14 0.01 0.26
N VAL A 84 11.74 1.27 0.02
CA VAL A 84 12.65 2.35 -0.35
C VAL A 84 12.89 3.27 0.85
N PRO A 85 14.14 3.51 1.29
CA PRO A 85 14.44 4.54 2.27
C PRO A 85 14.29 5.92 1.63
N LEU A 86 13.41 6.77 2.17
CA LEU A 86 13.11 8.09 1.63
C LEU A 86 13.92 9.23 2.29
N GLY A 87 14.79 8.92 3.25
CA GLY A 87 15.55 9.94 3.95
C GLY A 87 16.72 9.38 4.74
N GLU A 88 17.39 10.27 5.47
CA GLU A 88 18.52 9.95 6.31
C GLU A 88 18.13 9.25 7.62
N ALA A 89 19.14 8.67 8.29
CA ALA A 89 18.97 8.04 9.58
C ALA A 89 18.52 9.06 10.64
N MET A 90 17.40 8.79 11.30
CA MET A 90 16.87 9.60 12.39
C MET A 90 16.94 8.86 13.73
N SER A 91 16.78 9.65 14.80
CA SER A 91 16.72 9.15 16.17
C SER A 91 15.38 8.47 16.46
N LYS A 92 15.30 7.72 17.56
CA LYS A 92 14.05 7.09 18.02
C LYS A 92 12.94 8.12 18.23
N ASP A 93 13.28 9.27 18.82
CA ASP A 93 12.32 10.33 19.14
C ASP A 93 11.69 10.91 17.88
N ASP A 94 12.51 11.26 16.87
CA ASP A 94 12.05 11.69 15.55
C ASP A 94 11.22 10.61 14.83
N ALA A 95 11.59 9.35 14.95
CA ALA A 95 10.85 8.25 14.35
C ALA A 95 9.46 8.07 14.98
N GLU A 96 9.35 8.21 16.30
CA GLU A 96 8.07 8.18 17.01
C GLU A 96 7.22 9.41 16.66
N ALA A 97 7.82 10.60 16.62
CA ALA A 97 7.15 11.82 16.18
C ALA A 97 6.63 11.68 14.74
N PHE A 98 7.46 11.17 13.84
CA PHE A 98 7.09 10.95 12.45
C PHE A 98 5.96 9.93 12.33
N ASN A 99 6.03 8.80 13.04
CA ASN A 99 4.97 7.79 13.03
C ASN A 99 3.65 8.29 13.65
N ALA A 100 3.71 9.25 14.57
CA ALA A 100 2.56 9.89 15.20
C ALA A 100 1.88 10.96 14.33
N LEU A 101 2.52 11.39 13.23
CA LEU A 101 1.91 12.29 12.25
C LEU A 101 0.84 11.57 11.42
N SER A 102 -0.12 12.32 10.90
CA SER A 102 -1.11 11.82 9.92
C SER A 102 -0.40 11.47 8.60
N ASP A 103 -0.96 10.56 7.81
CA ASP A 103 -0.38 10.16 6.51
C ASP A 103 -0.20 11.35 5.55
N GLU A 104 -1.09 12.35 5.59
CA GLU A 104 -0.94 13.61 4.84
C GLU A 104 0.26 14.45 5.30
N ASP A 105 0.48 14.55 6.62
CA ASP A 105 1.59 15.32 7.20
C ASP A 105 2.95 14.65 6.93
N LYS A 106 2.99 13.31 6.98
CA LYS A 106 4.19 12.51 6.66
C LYS A 106 4.64 12.71 5.21
N ALA A 107 3.69 12.72 4.28
CA ALA A 107 3.97 12.96 2.86
C ALA A 107 4.48 14.40 2.60
N ALA A 108 3.98 15.38 3.36
CA ALA A 108 4.46 16.76 3.28
C ALA A 108 5.88 16.93 3.85
N PHE A 109 6.22 16.20 4.92
CA PHE A 109 7.54 16.26 5.55
C PHE A 109 8.68 15.84 4.60
N LEU A 110 8.42 14.89 3.70
CA LEU A 110 9.39 14.40 2.72
C LEU A 110 9.53 15.26 1.46
N LYS A 111 8.61 16.19 1.23
CA LYS A 111 8.60 17.08 0.05
C LYS A 111 9.38 18.38 0.25
N LYS A 112 9.98 18.58 1.42
CA LYS A 112 10.70 19.81 1.75
C LYS A 112 12.18 19.66 1.38
N ASP A 113 12.49 20.05 0.14
CA ASP A 113 13.85 20.29 -0.36
C ASP A 113 14.52 21.46 0.39
#